data_AF-A0A1B1AXV6-F1
#
_entry.id   AF-A0A1B1AXV6-F1
#
_cell.length_a   1.000
_cell.length_b   1.000
_cell.length_c   1.000
_cell.angle_alpha   90.00
_cell.angle_beta   90.00
_cell.angle_gamma   90.00
#
_symmetry.space_group_name_H-M   'P 1'
#
loop_
_entity.id
_entity.type
_entity.pdbx_description
1 polymer ?
#
loop_
_entity_poly.entity_id
_entity_poly.type
_entity_poly.pdbx_seq_one_letter_code
_entity_poly.pdbx_strand_id
1 'polypeptide(L)'
;MAHAAQDQPARADRLRDEDTVRRFCERCYGMIHVLFGLGVGRCPGASDGHYAAGHQFRLPCNVPETPTAQADWRYCERCLGLSCFGYPEGGWCPAGDAHEAAGYDFVIPH
;
A
#
# COMPACT_ATOMS: atom_id res chain seq x y z
N MET A 1 17.07 19.52 -21.33
CA MET A 1 15.90 20.13 -20.68
C MET A 1 14.82 19.07 -20.63
N ALA A 2 14.72 18.34 -19.52
CA ALA A 2 13.76 17.26 -19.37
C ALA A 2 12.37 17.88 -19.14
N HIS A 3 11.37 17.40 -19.90
CA HIS A 3 10.00 17.86 -19.79
C HIS A 3 9.48 17.63 -18.37
N ALA A 4 9.04 18.72 -17.74
CA ALA A 4 8.26 18.68 -16.52
C ALA A 4 7.04 17.78 -16.74
N ALA A 5 6.95 16.69 -15.96
CA ALA A 5 5.73 15.92 -15.84
C ALA A 5 4.68 16.83 -15.21
N GLN A 6 3.56 16.97 -15.92
CA GLN A 6 2.53 17.95 -15.65
C GLN A 6 1.81 17.64 -14.34
N ASP A 7 1.85 18.62 -13.45
CA ASP A 7 1.17 18.67 -12.17
C ASP A 7 -0.35 18.76 -12.38
N GLN A 8 -1.04 17.62 -12.25
CA GLN A 8 -2.49 17.58 -12.07
C GLN A 8 -2.76 17.47 -10.55
N PRO A 9 -3.51 18.40 -9.93
CA PRO A 9 -3.87 18.29 -8.52
C PRO A 9 -4.99 17.26 -8.36
N ALA A 10 -4.60 15.98 -8.33
CA ALA A 10 -5.53 14.86 -8.19
C ALA A 10 -5.77 14.55 -6.72
N ARG A 11 -6.93 14.96 -6.17
CA ARG A 11 -7.61 14.34 -5.01
C ARG A 11 -6.80 14.08 -3.72
N ALA A 12 -5.61 14.68 -3.59
CA ALA A 12 -4.65 14.46 -2.49
C ALA A 12 -5.09 15.08 -1.16
N ASP A 13 -6.16 15.89 -1.15
CA ASP A 13 -6.67 16.55 0.06
C ASP A 13 -7.60 15.66 0.92
N ARG A 14 -7.59 14.34 0.69
CA ARG A 14 -8.23 13.34 1.57
C ARG A 14 -7.26 12.27 2.05
N LEU A 15 -5.96 12.57 2.04
CA LEU A 15 -4.93 11.72 2.64
C LEU A 15 -5.10 11.76 4.16
N ARG A 16 -5.72 10.71 4.72
CA ARG A 16 -5.92 10.61 6.17
C ARG A 16 -4.84 9.68 6.72
N ASP A 17 -4.33 10.01 7.91
CA ASP A 17 -3.39 9.19 8.67
C ASP A 17 -3.72 7.68 8.66
N GLU A 18 -5.00 7.37 8.70
CA GLU A 18 -5.58 6.02 8.68
C GLU A 18 -5.24 5.22 7.40
N ASP A 19 -4.97 5.86 6.26
CA ASP A 19 -4.60 5.19 5.01
C ASP A 19 -3.15 4.64 5.05
N THR A 20 -2.32 5.15 5.97
CA THR A 20 -0.95 4.65 6.26
C THR A 20 -0.92 3.48 7.25
N VAL A 21 -2.06 3.22 7.89
CA VAL A 21 -2.18 2.19 8.91
C VAL A 21 -2.51 0.84 8.27
N ARG A 22 -1.80 -0.20 8.72
CA ARG A 22 -2.05 -1.59 8.38
C ARG A 22 -2.43 -2.34 9.65
N ARG A 23 -3.39 -3.26 9.55
CA ARG A 23 -3.73 -4.17 10.65
C ARG A 23 -3.22 -5.57 10.35
N PHE A 24 -2.95 -6.34 11.38
CA PHE A 24 -2.58 -7.73 11.22
C PHE A 24 -3.84 -8.60 11.20
N CYS A 25 -3.91 -9.53 10.24
CA CYS A 25 -4.96 -10.54 10.18
C CYS A 25 -4.50 -11.82 10.88
N GLU A 26 -5.17 -12.24 11.96
CA GLU A 26 -4.75 -13.45 12.71
C GLU A 26 -5.05 -14.77 11.99
N ARG A 27 -5.85 -14.75 10.92
CA ARG A 27 -6.15 -15.97 10.14
C ARG A 27 -5.16 -16.23 9.01
N CYS A 28 -4.68 -15.19 8.35
CA CYS A 28 -3.73 -15.31 7.23
C CYS A 28 -2.33 -14.77 7.54
N TYR A 29 -2.13 -14.22 8.73
CA TYR A 29 -0.88 -13.62 9.20
C TYR A 29 -0.36 -12.47 8.31
N GLY A 30 -1.23 -11.90 7.46
CA GLY A 30 -0.90 -10.81 6.55
C GLY A 30 -1.26 -9.42 7.10
N MET A 31 -0.56 -8.40 6.59
CA MET A 31 -0.92 -6.99 6.82
C MET A 31 -2.04 -6.57 5.86
N ILE A 32 -3.11 -6.02 6.39
CA ILE A 32 -4.30 -5.63 5.64
C ILE A 32 -4.53 -4.12 5.69
N HIS A 33 -4.96 -3.56 4.57
CA HIS A 33 -5.54 -2.22 4.53
C HIS A 33 -6.96 -2.27 5.09
N VAL A 34 -7.31 -1.38 6.02
CA VAL A 34 -8.66 -1.29 6.61
C VAL A 34 -9.28 0.09 6.36
N LEU A 35 -9.73 0.34 5.13
CA LEU A 35 -10.53 1.53 4.86
C LEU A 35 -11.92 1.30 5.46
N PHE A 36 -12.28 2.11 6.46
CA PHE A 36 -13.62 2.12 7.06
C PHE A 36 -14.11 0.78 7.63
N GLY A 37 -13.24 0.04 8.33
CA GLY A 37 -13.66 -1.08 9.19
C GLY A 37 -14.16 -2.35 8.46
N LEU A 38 -14.12 -2.37 7.13
CA LEU A 38 -14.41 -3.55 6.32
C LEU A 38 -13.10 -4.00 5.68
N GLY A 39 -12.59 -5.17 6.06
CA GLY A 39 -11.44 -5.77 5.38
C GLY A 39 -11.78 -5.95 3.91
N VAL A 40 -11.22 -5.10 3.05
CA VAL A 40 -11.59 -4.96 1.63
C VAL A 40 -11.18 -6.14 0.75
N GLY A 41 -10.62 -7.21 1.33
CA GLY A 41 -10.14 -8.39 0.62
C GLY A 41 -10.66 -9.71 1.20
N ARG A 42 -10.69 -10.74 0.36
CA ARG A 42 -10.87 -12.14 0.76
C ARG A 42 -9.64 -12.56 1.56
N CYS A 43 -9.84 -13.12 2.76
CA CYS A 43 -8.75 -13.69 3.52
C CYS A 43 -8.22 -14.95 2.81
N PRO A 44 -6.91 -15.12 2.58
CA PRO A 44 -6.39 -16.40 2.08
C PRO A 44 -6.48 -17.53 3.13
N GLY A 45 -6.47 -17.17 4.42
CA GLY A 45 -6.55 -18.10 5.54
C GLY A 45 -7.98 -18.46 5.98
N ALA A 46 -9.00 -17.92 5.30
CA ALA A 46 -10.41 -18.22 5.60
C ALA A 46 -11.33 -17.98 4.40
N SER A 47 -12.51 -18.57 4.35
CA SER A 47 -13.45 -18.37 3.24
C SER A 47 -14.24 -17.05 3.31
N ASP A 48 -13.91 -16.17 4.23
CA ASP A 48 -14.58 -14.92 4.55
C ASP A 48 -13.59 -13.72 4.57
N GLY A 49 -14.01 -12.59 5.14
CA GLY A 49 -13.19 -11.37 5.23
C GLY A 49 -12.01 -11.50 6.19
N HIS A 50 -11.10 -10.53 6.16
CA HIS A 50 -9.97 -10.51 7.10
C HIS A 50 -10.39 -10.23 8.55
N TYR A 51 -9.69 -10.85 9.50
CA TYR A 51 -9.92 -10.75 10.94
C TYR A 51 -8.81 -9.95 11.59
N ALA A 52 -9.02 -8.64 11.72
CA ALA A 52 -8.02 -7.74 12.30
C ALA A 52 -7.83 -8.03 13.80
N ALA A 53 -6.60 -8.31 14.21
CA ALA A 53 -6.22 -8.56 15.60
C ALA A 53 -4.92 -7.82 15.96
N GLY A 54 -4.76 -7.52 17.24
CA GLY A 54 -3.55 -6.89 17.78
C GLY A 54 -3.33 -5.44 17.35
N HIS A 55 -2.07 -5.10 17.07
CA HIS A 55 -1.61 -3.73 16.86
C HIS A 55 -1.93 -3.17 15.47
N GLN A 56 -1.97 -1.84 15.41
CA GLN A 56 -1.92 -1.06 14.18
C GLN A 56 -0.46 -0.76 13.84
N PHE A 57 -0.08 -1.08 12.61
CA PHE A 57 1.25 -0.82 12.08
C PHE A 57 1.17 0.41 11.19
N ARG A 58 1.80 1.50 11.61
CA ARG A 58 1.93 2.70 10.78
C ARG A 58 3.22 2.56 9.98
N LEU A 59 3.09 2.45 8.67
CA LEU A 59 4.26 2.41 7.81
C LEU A 59 4.77 3.85 7.59
N PRO A 60 6.09 4.10 7.69
CA PRO A 60 6.67 5.37 7.27
C PRO A 60 6.29 5.65 5.82
N CYS A 61 5.94 6.90 5.53
CA CYS A 61 5.54 7.30 4.19
C CYS A 61 5.99 8.72 3.88
N ASN A 62 6.30 8.99 2.62
CA ASN A 62 6.77 10.28 2.11
C ASN A 62 7.98 10.81 2.89
N VAL A 63 8.85 9.90 3.34
CA VAL A 63 10.14 10.21 3.95
C VAL A 63 11.25 9.71 3.02
N PRO A 64 12.48 10.25 3.10
CA PRO A 64 13.56 9.78 2.24
C PRO A 64 13.91 8.31 2.47
N GLU A 65 14.38 7.65 1.41
CA GLU A 65 15.03 6.34 1.48
C GLU A 65 16.25 6.39 2.43
N THR A 66 16.55 5.26 3.08
CA THR A 66 17.74 5.10 3.92
C THR A 66 18.49 3.81 3.58
N PRO A 67 19.75 3.63 4.01
CA PRO A 67 20.48 2.37 3.79
C PRO A 67 19.82 1.12 4.39
N THR A 68 18.82 1.27 5.25
CA THR A 68 18.09 0.17 5.90
C THR A 68 16.58 0.25 5.67
N ALA A 69 16.11 1.10 4.75
CA ALA A 69 14.69 1.21 4.43
C ALA A 69 14.51 1.70 3.00
N GLN A 70 13.71 1.00 2.21
CA GLN A 70 13.51 1.22 0.78
C GLN A 70 12.27 2.07 0.53
N ALA A 71 12.37 3.10 -0.32
CA ALA A 71 11.24 3.93 -0.74
C ALA A 71 10.54 3.35 -1.99
N ASP A 72 9.67 4.13 -2.65
CA ASP A 72 8.94 3.76 -3.86
C ASP A 72 7.98 2.57 -3.70
N TRP A 73 7.54 2.26 -2.48
CA TRP A 73 6.51 1.26 -2.25
C TRP A 73 5.12 1.89 -2.41
N ARG A 74 4.40 1.49 -3.45
CA ARG A 74 3.11 2.08 -3.83
C ARG A 74 1.97 1.13 -3.54
N TYR A 75 0.84 1.68 -3.12
CA TYR A 75 -0.40 0.92 -2.93
C TYR A 75 -1.16 0.80 -4.24
N CYS A 76 -1.62 -0.41 -4.56
CA CYS A 76 -2.50 -0.69 -5.70
C CYS A 76 -3.94 -0.85 -5.21
N GLU A 77 -4.88 -0.01 -5.64
CA GLU A 77 -6.28 -0.07 -5.18
C GLU A 77 -7.00 -1.29 -5.73
N ARG A 78 -6.60 -1.79 -6.91
CA ARG A 78 -7.15 -3.01 -7.50
C ARG A 78 -6.89 -4.27 -6.67
N CYS A 79 -5.66 -4.47 -6.21
CA CYS A 79 -5.29 -5.69 -5.46
C CYS A 79 -5.03 -5.46 -3.98
N LEU A 80 -5.10 -4.22 -3.52
CA LEU A 80 -4.90 -3.81 -2.13
C LEU A 80 -3.50 -4.15 -1.58
N GLY A 81 -2.54 -4.37 -2.49
CA GLY A 81 -1.17 -4.76 -2.18
C GLY A 81 -0.22 -3.57 -2.26
N LEU A 82 0.94 -3.70 -1.60
CA LEU A 82 2.08 -2.82 -1.81
C LEU A 82 3.02 -3.45 -2.84
N SER A 83 3.45 -2.67 -3.83
CA SER A 83 4.45 -3.09 -4.81
C SER A 83 5.51 -2.01 -4.99
N CYS A 84 6.74 -2.42 -5.30
CA CYS A 84 7.86 -1.50 -5.43
C CYS A 84 7.96 -0.95 -6.86
N PHE A 85 7.85 0.36 -6.99
CA PHE A 85 7.97 1.12 -8.25
C PHE A 85 9.40 1.65 -8.49
N GLY A 86 10.34 1.36 -7.59
CA GLY A 86 11.78 1.61 -7.80
C GLY A 86 12.40 0.76 -8.92
N TYR A 87 11.61 -0.12 -9.55
CA TYR A 87 12.01 -0.97 -10.68
C TYR A 87 11.09 -0.77 -11.89
N PRO A 88 11.57 -0.99 -13.13
CA PRO A 88 10.91 -0.56 -14.37
C PRO A 88 9.50 -1.12 -14.63
N GLU A 89 9.08 -2.15 -13.88
CA GLU A 89 7.86 -2.91 -14.17
C GLU A 89 6.84 -2.86 -13.04
N GLY A 90 7.17 -2.33 -11.85
CA GLY A 90 6.27 -2.25 -10.68
C GLY A 90 5.72 -3.60 -10.16
N GLY A 91 6.05 -4.71 -10.83
CA GLY A 91 5.53 -6.05 -10.60
C GLY A 91 4.21 -6.35 -11.33
N TRP A 92 3.89 -7.64 -11.43
CA TRP A 92 2.60 -8.11 -11.96
C TRP A 92 1.52 -8.10 -10.88
N CYS A 93 0.35 -7.55 -11.21
CA CYS A 93 -0.77 -7.44 -10.28
C CYS A 93 -1.65 -8.70 -10.28
N PRO A 94 -1.97 -9.29 -9.12
CA PRO A 94 -2.86 -10.46 -9.04
C PRO A 94 -4.32 -10.17 -9.44
N ALA A 95 -4.69 -8.89 -9.51
CA ALA A 95 -5.97 -8.46 -10.08
C ALA A 95 -5.95 -8.35 -11.62
N GLY A 96 -4.84 -8.71 -12.27
CA GLY A 96 -4.57 -8.54 -13.71
C GLY A 96 -3.79 -7.27 -14.02
N ASP A 97 -3.02 -7.30 -15.12
CA ASP A 97 -2.15 -6.21 -15.61
C ASP A 97 -0.98 -5.82 -14.68
N ALA A 98 -0.34 -4.69 -14.95
CA ALA A 98 0.68 -4.09 -14.08
C ALA A 98 0.04 -3.45 -12.84
N HIS A 99 0.81 -3.35 -11.75
CA HIS A 99 0.37 -2.58 -10.58
C HIS A 99 0.11 -1.11 -10.93
N GLU A 100 -0.91 -0.52 -10.31
CA GLU A 100 -1.13 0.92 -10.31
C GLU A 100 -0.59 1.53 -9.01
N ALA A 101 -0.14 2.78 -9.09
CA ALA A 101 0.35 3.52 -7.94
C ALA A 101 -0.72 4.47 -7.43
N ALA A 102 -1.16 4.28 -6.18
CA ALA A 102 -2.12 5.14 -5.51
C ALA A 102 -1.65 5.55 -4.11
N GLY A 103 -2.14 6.70 -3.64
CA GLY A 103 -1.91 7.21 -2.28
C GLY A 103 -0.44 7.54 -1.98
N TYR A 104 0.02 7.06 -0.83
CA TYR A 104 1.33 7.37 -0.25
C TYR A 104 2.49 6.63 -0.92
N ASP A 105 3.68 7.24 -0.85
CA ASP A 105 4.93 6.54 -1.09
C ASP A 105 5.43 5.94 0.22
N PHE A 106 5.35 4.63 0.38
CA PHE A 106 5.76 3.95 1.60
C PHE A 106 7.26 3.67 1.61
N VAL A 107 7.83 3.73 2.81
CA VAL A 107 9.23 3.40 3.07
C VAL A 107 9.28 2.19 4.00
N ILE A 108 9.76 1.06 3.47
CA ILE A 108 9.75 -0.23 4.17
C ILE A 108 11.16 -0.58 4.65
N PRO A 109 11.36 -0.76 5.97
CA PRO A 109 12.60 -1.31 6.53
C PRO A 109 12.89 -2.72 6.00
N HIS A 110 14.15 -3.02 5.67
CA HIS A 110 14.59 -4.31 5.13
C HIS A 110 15.86 -4.84 5.81
#